data_AF-A0A3N7ZAT2-F1
#
_entry.id   AF-A0A3N7ZAT2-F1
#
_cell.length_a   1.000
_cell.length_b   1.000
_cell.length_c   1.000
_cell.angle_alpha   90.00
_cell.angle_beta   90.00
_cell.angle_gamma   90.00
#
_symmetry.space_group_name_H-M   'P 1'
#
loop_
_entity.id
_entity.type
_entity.pdbx_description
1 polymer ?
#
loop_
_entity_poly.entity_id
_entity_poly.type
_entity_poly.pdbx_seq_one_letter_code
_entity_poly.pdbx_strand_id
1 'polypeptide(L)'
;METPDHLQAPRFARRAWHALVAALCLGWSALSFGADGAAALLDRYHGLDEQLKSNPFHRPLYLESSEASTSLKGDIYAVVDYPFSVVNGKLNDAAQGPANWCAVLILHLNTKYCHASTGSNGPVLDVNLGRKIEQKLSDTYRVQFRYRVAAATPDYFQVDLTADSGPMGTKDYRIALEAVPVGASRTFLHLTYSYGFGAVGRMAMKTYLATVGSDKVGFTVANGASAAQPQYIGGVRGLLERNTMRYYLAIDTYLATLDKPLDQRLARWFDATEQYPQQLHEVERGAYLQMKAQEVQRQQAAR
;
A
#
# COMPACT_ATOMS: atom_id res chain seq x y z
N MET A 1 -58.18 17.00 -59.93
CA MET A 1 -56.84 17.60 -59.85
C MET A 1 -56.78 18.28 -58.51
N GLU A 2 -56.23 17.60 -57.50
CA GLU A 2 -55.79 18.16 -56.21
C GLU A 2 -55.20 17.00 -55.38
N THR A 3 -53.92 17.10 -55.07
CA THR A 3 -53.14 16.19 -54.20
C THR A 3 -53.12 16.76 -52.78
N PRO A 4 -53.25 15.93 -51.71
CA PRO A 4 -53.15 16.42 -50.34
C PRO A 4 -51.70 16.48 -49.84
N ASP A 5 -51.45 17.54 -49.05
CA ASP A 5 -50.21 17.89 -48.38
C ASP A 5 -49.68 16.83 -47.40
N HIS A 6 -48.38 16.54 -47.49
CA HIS A 6 -47.63 15.80 -46.47
C HIS A 6 -47.15 16.74 -45.35
N LEU A 7 -47.76 16.64 -44.17
CA LEU A 7 -47.26 17.25 -42.93
C LEU A 7 -45.93 16.60 -42.50
N GLN A 8 -44.85 17.36 -42.58
CA GLN A 8 -43.53 16.99 -42.04
C GLN A 8 -43.52 17.11 -40.51
N ALA A 9 -43.27 15.99 -39.82
CA ALA A 9 -43.03 15.97 -38.37
C ALA A 9 -41.75 16.77 -37.99
N PRO A 10 -41.76 17.50 -36.86
CA PRO A 10 -40.66 18.38 -36.50
C PRO A 10 -39.40 17.60 -36.11
N ARG A 11 -38.29 17.89 -36.80
CA ARG A 11 -36.93 17.33 -36.59
C ARG A 11 -36.37 17.52 -35.17
N PHE A 12 -37.04 18.27 -34.29
CA PHE A 12 -36.63 18.53 -32.91
C PHE A 12 -36.83 17.33 -31.97
N ALA A 13 -37.86 16.50 -32.18
CA ALA A 13 -38.14 15.36 -31.30
C ALA A 13 -37.07 14.25 -31.39
N ARG A 14 -36.45 14.06 -32.56
CA ARG A 14 -35.37 13.06 -32.76
C ARG A 14 -34.05 13.48 -32.11
N ARG A 15 -33.77 14.78 -31.99
CA ARG A 15 -32.51 15.27 -31.37
C ARG A 15 -32.52 15.15 -29.84
N ALA A 16 -33.68 15.29 -29.21
CA ALA A 16 -33.84 15.13 -27.76
C ALA A 16 -33.63 13.66 -27.31
N TRP A 17 -34.03 12.68 -28.12
CA TRP A 17 -33.85 11.26 -27.79
C TRP A 17 -32.38 10.80 -27.86
N HIS A 18 -31.62 11.31 -28.83
CA HIS A 18 -30.19 10.99 -28.94
C HIS A 18 -29.33 11.62 -27.84
N ALA A 19 -29.72 12.79 -27.31
CA ALA A 19 -29.04 13.41 -26.17
C ALA A 19 -29.27 12.63 -24.86
N LEU A 20 -30.44 12.02 -24.68
CA LEU A 20 -30.78 11.23 -23.49
C LEU A 20 -30.06 9.87 -23.46
N VAL A 21 -29.85 9.22 -24.61
CA VAL A 21 -29.10 7.93 -24.68
C VAL A 21 -27.60 8.14 -24.50
N ALA A 22 -27.03 9.25 -24.99
CA ALA A 22 -25.60 9.55 -24.82
C ALA A 22 -25.24 9.91 -23.37
N ALA A 23 -26.16 10.51 -22.60
CA ALA A 23 -25.96 10.81 -21.18
C ALA A 23 -26.00 9.57 -20.29
N LEU A 24 -26.75 8.52 -20.68
CA LEU A 24 -26.83 7.25 -19.94
C LEU A 24 -25.58 6.36 -20.12
N CYS A 25 -24.89 6.44 -21.26
CA CYS A 25 -23.68 5.64 -21.51
C CYS A 25 -22.41 6.19 -20.83
N LEU A 26 -22.38 7.48 -20.47
CA LEU A 26 -21.21 8.08 -19.79
C LEU A 26 -21.22 7.89 -18.27
N GLY A 27 -22.36 7.51 -17.68
CA GLY A 27 -22.49 7.24 -16.24
C GLY A 27 -22.07 5.83 -15.81
N TRP A 28 -22.01 4.86 -16.74
CA TRP A 28 -21.67 3.47 -16.40
C TRP A 28 -20.17 3.17 -16.34
N SER A 29 -19.35 3.91 -17.10
CA SER A 29 -17.93 3.57 -17.24
C SER A 29 -17.13 3.73 -15.93
N ALA A 30 -17.53 4.63 -15.03
CA ALA A 30 -16.83 4.81 -13.75
C ALA A 30 -17.28 3.81 -12.66
N LEU A 31 -18.51 3.27 -12.78
CA LEU A 31 -19.03 2.27 -11.84
C LEU A 31 -18.49 0.86 -12.13
N SER A 32 -18.23 0.53 -13.39
CA SER A 32 -17.74 -0.80 -13.79
C SER A 32 -16.36 -1.13 -13.22
N PHE A 33 -15.40 -0.20 -13.24
CA PHE A 33 -14.04 -0.47 -12.77
C PHE A 33 -13.95 -0.78 -11.26
N GLY A 34 -14.80 -0.14 -10.43
CA GLY A 34 -14.85 -0.41 -8.99
C GLY A 34 -15.56 -1.73 -8.66
N ALA A 35 -16.63 -2.05 -9.38
CA ALA A 35 -17.36 -3.32 -9.19
C ALA A 35 -16.51 -4.54 -9.54
N ASP A 36 -15.73 -4.46 -10.62
CA ASP A 36 -14.82 -5.55 -11.03
C ASP A 36 -13.69 -5.78 -10.02
N GLY A 37 -13.12 -4.69 -9.46
CA GLY A 37 -12.08 -4.77 -8.42
C GLY A 37 -12.60 -5.35 -7.11
N ALA A 38 -13.77 -4.91 -6.66
CA ALA A 38 -14.41 -5.43 -5.46
C ALA A 38 -14.70 -6.93 -5.55
N ALA A 39 -15.27 -7.39 -6.68
CA ALA A 39 -15.56 -8.79 -6.93
C ALA A 39 -14.28 -9.64 -6.94
N ALA A 40 -13.24 -9.20 -7.65
CA ALA A 40 -11.96 -9.89 -7.69
C ALA A 40 -11.30 -10.02 -6.31
N LEU A 41 -11.39 -8.97 -5.47
CA LEU A 41 -10.83 -8.99 -4.13
C LEU A 41 -11.63 -9.91 -3.18
N LEU A 42 -12.96 -9.97 -3.31
CA LEU A 42 -13.81 -10.91 -2.58
C LEU A 42 -13.57 -12.37 -3.01
N ASP A 43 -13.39 -12.62 -4.31
CA ASP A 43 -13.02 -13.96 -4.80
C ASP A 43 -11.67 -14.39 -4.22
N ARG A 44 -10.71 -13.48 -4.14
CA ARG A 44 -9.41 -13.73 -3.51
C ARG A 44 -9.54 -14.00 -2.00
N TYR A 45 -10.43 -13.30 -1.31
CA TYR A 45 -10.74 -13.56 0.10
C TYR A 45 -11.25 -15.00 0.30
N HIS A 46 -12.24 -15.42 -0.48
CA HIS A 46 -12.79 -16.78 -0.40
C HIS A 46 -11.75 -17.85 -0.77
N GLY A 47 -10.90 -17.58 -1.77
CA GLY A 47 -9.83 -18.49 -2.18
C GLY A 47 -8.68 -18.64 -1.17
N LEU A 48 -8.59 -17.77 -0.17
CA LEU A 48 -7.57 -17.78 0.88
C LEU A 48 -8.11 -18.23 2.26
N ASP A 49 -9.34 -18.73 2.33
CA ASP A 49 -10.04 -19.02 3.59
C ASP A 49 -9.20 -19.87 4.58
N GLU A 50 -8.61 -20.98 4.14
CA GLU A 50 -7.78 -21.84 5.00
C GLU A 50 -6.47 -21.15 5.42
N GLN A 51 -5.81 -20.45 4.48
CA GLN A 51 -4.56 -19.73 4.74
C GLN A 51 -4.78 -18.56 5.71
N LEU A 52 -5.93 -17.90 5.66
CA LEU A 52 -6.27 -16.82 6.59
C LEU A 52 -6.65 -17.37 7.98
N LYS A 53 -7.17 -18.59 8.09
CA LYS A 53 -7.48 -19.22 9.38
C LYS A 53 -6.27 -19.80 10.08
N SER A 54 -5.37 -20.45 9.34
CA SER A 54 -4.22 -21.18 9.89
C SER A 54 -2.96 -20.93 9.05
N ASN A 55 -2.02 -20.18 9.62
CA ASN A 55 -0.75 -19.84 8.98
C ASN A 55 0.33 -19.56 10.04
N PRO A 56 1.61 -19.57 9.65
CA PRO A 56 2.73 -19.31 10.57
C PRO A 56 2.81 -17.86 11.09
N PHE A 57 2.00 -16.93 10.57
CA PHE A 57 1.96 -15.55 11.08
C PHE A 57 1.11 -15.42 12.34
N HIS A 58 0.30 -16.44 12.68
CA HIS A 58 -0.67 -16.38 13.79
C HIS A 58 -1.59 -15.15 13.70
N ARG A 59 -1.90 -14.74 12.47
CA ARG A 59 -2.73 -13.60 12.11
C ARG A 59 -3.49 -13.95 10.83
N PRO A 60 -4.68 -13.40 10.56
CA PRO A 60 -5.40 -13.67 9.33
C PRO A 60 -4.77 -12.94 8.15
N LEU A 61 -3.61 -13.45 7.70
CA LEU A 61 -2.73 -12.86 6.73
C LEU A 61 -2.14 -13.93 5.81
N TYR A 62 -2.07 -13.61 4.53
CA TYR A 62 -1.34 -14.35 3.53
C TYR A 62 -0.34 -13.42 2.83
N LEU A 63 0.91 -13.85 2.73
CA LEU A 63 1.97 -13.14 2.01
C LEU A 63 2.33 -13.94 0.77
N GLU A 64 2.42 -13.27 -0.37
CA GLU A 64 3.05 -13.81 -1.57
C GLU A 64 4.01 -12.79 -2.16
N SER A 65 5.00 -13.28 -2.91
CA SER A 65 6.00 -12.41 -3.51
C SER A 65 6.53 -13.02 -4.79
N SER A 66 6.93 -12.17 -5.72
CA SER A 66 7.50 -12.55 -7.01
C SER A 66 8.70 -11.68 -7.36
N GLU A 67 9.66 -12.30 -8.03
CA GLU A 67 10.84 -11.66 -8.61
C GLU A 67 10.81 -11.92 -10.12
N ALA A 68 10.70 -10.85 -10.89
CA ALA A 68 10.89 -10.86 -12.33
C ALA A 68 12.27 -10.31 -12.69
N SER A 69 12.64 -10.36 -13.97
CA SER A 69 13.97 -9.94 -14.40
C SER A 69 14.29 -8.47 -14.04
N THR A 70 13.30 -7.58 -14.04
CA THR A 70 13.47 -6.13 -13.80
C THR A 70 12.55 -5.57 -12.73
N SER A 71 11.80 -6.40 -12.01
CA SER A 71 10.85 -5.94 -11.00
C SER A 71 10.67 -6.93 -9.86
N LEU A 72 10.26 -6.39 -8.72
CA LEU A 72 9.87 -7.12 -7.52
C LEU A 72 8.45 -6.72 -7.14
N LYS A 73 7.65 -7.69 -6.71
CA LYS A 73 6.30 -7.47 -6.18
C LYS A 73 6.08 -8.34 -4.95
N GLY A 74 5.68 -7.70 -3.85
CA GLY A 74 5.19 -8.37 -2.64
C GLY A 74 3.74 -7.98 -2.42
N ASP A 75 2.91 -8.96 -2.08
CA ASP A 75 1.50 -8.81 -1.81
C ASP A 75 1.20 -9.34 -0.40
N ILE A 76 0.39 -8.61 0.35
CA ILE A 76 -0.23 -9.07 1.59
C ILE A 76 -1.73 -8.98 1.44
N TYR A 77 -2.40 -10.08 1.74
CA TYR A 77 -3.84 -10.16 1.90
C TYR A 77 -4.13 -10.39 3.37
N ALA A 78 -4.94 -9.55 3.99
CA ALA A 78 -5.15 -9.62 5.43
C ALA A 78 -6.55 -9.21 5.84
N VAL A 79 -7.10 -9.89 6.86
CA VAL A 79 -8.32 -9.45 7.53
C VAL A 79 -7.93 -8.57 8.72
N VAL A 80 -8.50 -7.39 8.81
CA VAL A 80 -8.34 -6.50 9.96
C VAL A 80 -9.68 -6.33 10.69
N ASP A 81 -9.63 -6.27 12.01
CA ASP A 81 -10.81 -6.18 12.88
C ASP A 81 -11.31 -4.74 13.06
N TYR A 82 -11.40 -4.02 11.94
CA TYR A 82 -11.96 -2.67 11.87
C TYR A 82 -13.10 -2.61 10.83
N PRO A 83 -14.20 -1.89 11.11
CA PRO A 83 -15.25 -1.66 10.12
C PRO A 83 -14.72 -0.98 8.87
N PHE A 84 -15.21 -1.38 7.69
CA PHE A 84 -14.77 -0.83 6.40
C PHE A 84 -14.90 0.70 6.33
N SER A 85 -15.95 1.28 6.92
CA SER A 85 -16.14 2.72 6.97
C SER A 85 -14.99 3.46 7.67
N VAL A 86 -14.40 2.87 8.71
CA VAL A 86 -13.24 3.43 9.42
C VAL A 86 -11.98 3.34 8.54
N VAL A 87 -11.75 2.17 7.93
CA VAL A 87 -10.59 1.96 7.05
C VAL A 87 -10.66 2.91 5.84
N ASN A 88 -11.80 2.95 5.15
CA ASN A 88 -12.08 3.82 4.02
C ASN A 88 -11.89 5.31 4.40
N GLY A 89 -12.55 5.76 5.46
CA GLY A 89 -12.47 7.16 5.90
C GLY A 89 -11.08 7.62 6.34
N LYS A 90 -10.16 6.71 6.66
CA LYS A 90 -8.78 7.06 7.02
C LYS A 90 -7.80 6.96 5.87
N LEU A 91 -7.92 5.93 5.03
CA LEU A 91 -6.89 5.62 4.03
C LEU A 91 -7.25 6.09 2.61
N ASN A 92 -8.54 6.36 2.34
CA ASN A 92 -9.09 6.78 1.04
C ASN A 92 -9.63 8.24 1.03
N ASP A 93 -9.40 9.00 2.11
CA ASP A 93 -9.89 10.39 2.16
C ASP A 93 -9.11 11.31 1.21
N ALA A 94 -9.79 12.04 0.33
CA ALA A 94 -9.11 12.88 -0.67
C ALA A 94 -8.33 14.06 -0.06
N ALA A 95 -8.73 14.55 1.11
CA ALA A 95 -8.11 15.71 1.77
C ALA A 95 -7.11 15.29 2.85
N GLN A 96 -7.49 14.34 3.70
CA GLN A 96 -6.71 13.86 4.85
C GLN A 96 -5.93 12.58 4.55
N GLY A 97 -6.27 11.84 3.49
CA GLY A 97 -5.61 10.61 3.10
C GLY A 97 -4.10 10.77 2.93
N PRO A 98 -3.59 11.76 2.18
CA PRO A 98 -2.15 11.99 2.07
C PRO A 98 -1.46 12.16 3.44
N ALA A 99 -2.06 12.92 4.36
CA ALA A 99 -1.52 13.12 5.70
C ALA A 99 -1.60 11.86 6.58
N ASN A 100 -2.69 11.10 6.47
CA ASN A 100 -2.89 9.83 7.15
C ASN A 100 -1.88 8.78 6.67
N TRP A 101 -1.63 8.71 5.36
CA TRP A 101 -0.57 7.87 4.80
C TRP A 101 0.81 8.29 5.29
N CYS A 102 1.08 9.59 5.48
CA CYS A 102 2.32 9.98 6.15
C CYS A 102 2.41 9.53 7.61
N ALA A 103 1.29 9.47 8.34
CA ALA A 103 1.25 8.92 9.68
C ALA A 103 1.44 7.39 9.72
N VAL A 104 1.11 6.69 8.62
CA VAL A 104 1.43 5.27 8.41
C VAL A 104 2.91 5.10 8.07
N LEU A 105 3.38 5.76 7.00
CA LEU A 105 4.73 5.57 6.45
C LEU A 105 5.82 5.96 7.43
N ILE A 106 5.57 6.95 8.30
CA ILE A 106 6.55 7.32 9.32
C ILE A 106 6.80 6.18 10.31
N LEU A 107 5.90 5.22 10.52
CA LEU A 107 6.19 4.12 11.45
C LEU A 107 7.36 3.25 10.99
N HIS A 108 7.60 3.18 9.67
CA HIS A 108 8.68 2.40 9.09
C HIS A 108 10.06 2.94 9.50
N LEU A 109 10.96 2.04 9.93
CA LEU A 109 12.30 2.37 10.45
C LEU A 109 13.20 3.17 9.48
N ASN A 110 12.95 3.01 8.17
CA ASN A 110 13.67 3.73 7.11
C ASN A 110 13.03 5.06 6.70
N THR A 111 11.83 5.39 7.15
CA THR A 111 11.19 6.67 6.82
C THR A 111 11.61 7.73 7.84
N LYS A 112 12.30 8.77 7.40
CA LYS A 112 12.86 9.84 8.23
C LYS A 112 12.00 11.08 8.30
N TYR A 113 11.14 11.22 7.30
CA TYR A 113 10.18 12.30 7.18
C TYR A 113 9.14 11.89 6.17
N CYS A 114 7.92 12.36 6.36
CA CYS A 114 6.84 12.30 5.39
C CYS A 114 5.97 13.54 5.57
N HIS A 115 5.68 14.25 4.50
CA HIS A 115 4.73 15.36 4.56
C HIS A 115 3.81 15.33 3.36
N ALA A 116 2.52 15.52 3.61
CA ALA A 116 1.54 15.67 2.56
C ALA A 116 1.64 17.08 1.98
N SER A 117 1.83 17.18 0.68
CA SER A 117 1.89 18.46 -0.04
C SER A 117 1.10 18.35 -1.34
N THR A 118 1.02 19.46 -2.07
CA THR A 118 0.36 19.51 -3.38
C THR A 118 1.43 19.67 -4.46
N GLY A 119 1.54 18.68 -5.34
CA GLY A 119 2.37 18.75 -6.55
C GLY A 119 1.60 19.33 -7.73
N SER A 120 2.25 19.41 -8.89
CA SER A 120 1.63 19.90 -10.13
C SER A 120 0.45 19.04 -10.61
N ASN A 121 0.45 17.75 -10.28
CA ASN A 121 -0.53 16.77 -10.73
C ASN A 121 -1.41 16.23 -9.57
N GLY A 122 -1.58 17.01 -8.51
CA GLY A 122 -2.43 16.66 -7.36
C GLY A 122 -1.66 16.36 -6.08
N PRO A 123 -2.28 15.68 -5.10
CA PRO A 123 -1.68 15.43 -3.80
C PRO A 123 -0.45 14.51 -3.90
N VAL A 124 0.59 14.85 -3.16
CA VAL A 124 1.83 14.08 -3.09
C VAL A 124 2.29 13.91 -1.65
N LEU A 125 3.12 12.90 -1.40
CA LEU A 125 3.79 12.66 -0.14
C LEU A 125 5.29 12.82 -0.35
N ASP A 126 5.85 13.85 0.26
CA ASP A 126 7.29 14.08 0.29
C ASP A 126 7.93 13.22 1.39
N VAL A 127 8.54 12.12 0.98
CA VAL A 127 9.12 11.10 1.87
C VAL A 127 10.63 11.17 1.82
N ASN A 128 11.28 11.17 2.99
CA ASN A 128 12.73 10.99 3.08
C ASN A 128 13.05 9.58 3.59
N LEU A 129 13.78 8.81 2.79
CA LEU A 129 14.22 7.45 3.11
C LEU A 129 15.68 7.46 3.58
N GLY A 130 15.95 6.77 4.68
CA GLY A 130 17.27 6.72 5.31
C GLY A 130 17.61 5.37 5.92
N ARG A 131 18.73 5.34 6.63
CA ARG A 131 19.28 4.25 7.44
C ARG A 131 18.48 4.07 8.74
N LYS A 132 18.76 3.04 9.52
CA LYS A 132 18.00 2.67 10.73
C LYS A 132 18.48 3.44 11.98
N ILE A 133 18.87 4.69 11.78
CA ILE A 133 19.42 5.61 12.79
C ILE A 133 18.82 6.99 12.60
N GLU A 134 19.00 7.89 13.58
CA GLU A 134 18.68 9.30 13.41
C GLU A 134 19.55 9.91 12.30
N GLN A 135 18.95 10.70 11.42
CA GLN A 135 19.65 11.37 10.32
C GLN A 135 19.12 12.77 10.05
N LYS A 136 19.98 13.64 9.53
CA LYS A 136 19.59 14.90 8.90
C LYS A 136 18.91 14.60 7.57
N LEU A 137 17.92 15.41 7.18
CA LEU A 137 17.21 15.19 5.91
C LEU A 137 18.12 15.36 4.69
N SER A 138 19.17 16.19 4.78
CA SER A 138 20.21 16.32 3.74
C SER A 138 20.94 15.03 3.43
N ASP A 139 20.97 14.07 4.38
CA ASP A 139 21.72 12.83 4.29
C ASP A 139 20.79 11.65 3.95
N THR A 140 19.58 11.95 3.47
CA THR A 140 18.54 10.98 3.13
C THR A 140 18.17 11.08 1.66
N TYR A 141 17.51 10.05 1.15
CA TYR A 141 17.01 10.04 -0.21
C TYR A 141 15.55 10.50 -0.23
N ARG A 142 15.27 11.59 -0.94
CA ARG A 142 13.91 12.10 -1.11
C ARG A 142 13.18 11.34 -2.21
N VAL A 143 12.00 10.83 -1.89
CA VAL A 143 11.03 10.24 -2.81
C VAL A 143 9.75 11.05 -2.73
N GLN A 144 9.14 11.35 -3.87
CA GLN A 144 7.81 11.96 -3.92
C GLN A 144 6.81 10.94 -4.43
N PHE A 145 5.91 10.48 -3.56
CA PHE A 145 4.83 9.59 -3.96
C PHE A 145 3.62 10.41 -4.39
N ARG A 146 3.11 10.18 -5.60
CA ARG A 146 1.80 10.69 -6.02
C ARG A 146 0.71 9.87 -5.35
N TYR A 147 -0.20 10.55 -4.66
CA TYR A 147 -1.38 9.93 -4.05
C TYR A 147 -2.52 9.92 -5.07
N ARG A 148 -3.13 8.76 -5.29
CA ARG A 148 -4.29 8.61 -6.16
C ARG A 148 -5.32 7.67 -5.56
N VAL A 149 -6.55 8.12 -5.48
CA VAL A 149 -7.72 7.25 -5.32
C VAL A 149 -8.04 6.67 -6.70
N ALA A 150 -7.73 5.40 -6.93
CA ALA A 150 -7.91 4.74 -8.21
C ALA A 150 -9.37 4.30 -8.42
N ALA A 151 -10.03 3.89 -7.34
CA ALA A 151 -11.45 3.53 -7.32
C ALA A 151 -12.01 3.75 -5.92
N ALA A 152 -13.29 4.12 -5.83
CA ALA A 152 -14.02 4.23 -4.56
C ALA A 152 -15.52 4.01 -4.78
N THR A 153 -16.08 3.03 -4.09
CA THR A 153 -17.51 2.71 -4.00
C THR A 153 -17.89 2.62 -2.50
N PRO A 154 -19.18 2.44 -2.15
CA PRO A 154 -19.58 2.27 -0.75
C PRO A 154 -18.97 1.06 -0.04
N ASP A 155 -18.49 0.06 -0.78
CA ASP A 155 -18.02 -1.24 -0.32
C ASP A 155 -16.63 -1.63 -0.87
N TYR A 156 -15.96 -0.73 -1.58
CA TYR A 156 -14.61 -0.96 -2.09
C TYR A 156 -13.84 0.34 -2.25
N PHE A 157 -12.54 0.30 -2.01
CA PHE A 157 -11.66 1.36 -2.50
C PHE A 157 -10.32 0.79 -2.94
N GLN A 158 -9.63 1.54 -3.81
CA GLN A 158 -8.22 1.37 -4.12
C GLN A 158 -7.51 2.72 -4.02
N VAL A 159 -6.41 2.74 -3.27
CA VAL A 159 -5.49 3.88 -3.20
C VAL A 159 -4.11 3.44 -3.68
N ASP A 160 -3.51 4.24 -4.56
CA ASP A 160 -2.15 4.06 -5.05
C ASP A 160 -1.24 5.20 -4.58
N LEU A 161 -0.07 4.84 -4.06
CA LEU A 161 1.09 5.72 -3.89
C LEU A 161 2.14 5.33 -4.93
N THR A 162 2.48 6.22 -5.86
CA THR A 162 3.43 5.91 -6.94
C THR A 162 4.59 6.88 -7.02
N ALA A 163 5.81 6.39 -7.28
CA ALA A 163 6.98 7.22 -7.52
C ALA A 163 7.83 6.66 -8.66
N ASP A 164 8.28 7.52 -9.56
CA ASP A 164 9.00 7.07 -10.78
C ASP A 164 10.42 6.60 -10.46
N SER A 165 11.03 7.14 -9.40
CA SER A 165 12.41 6.84 -8.99
C SER A 165 12.51 6.62 -7.49
N GLY A 166 13.53 5.88 -7.09
CA GLY A 166 13.90 5.69 -5.70
C GLY A 166 15.40 5.46 -5.50
N PRO A 167 15.81 5.15 -4.26
CA PRO A 167 17.22 5.02 -3.90
C PRO A 167 17.96 3.98 -4.76
N MET A 168 19.24 4.21 -5.00
CA MET A 168 20.14 3.21 -5.61
C MET A 168 19.71 2.70 -7.02
N GLY A 169 19.05 3.56 -7.81
CA GLY A 169 18.67 3.23 -9.20
C GLY A 169 17.45 2.29 -9.31
N THR A 170 16.64 2.23 -8.25
CA THR A 170 15.30 1.65 -8.27
C THR A 170 14.29 2.65 -8.85
N LYS A 171 13.17 2.14 -9.34
CA LYS A 171 12.19 2.93 -10.09
C LYS A 171 10.80 2.31 -10.02
N ASP A 172 9.81 2.99 -10.59
CA ASP A 172 8.45 2.47 -10.77
C ASP A 172 7.85 1.94 -9.45
N TYR A 173 8.06 2.68 -8.35
CA TYR A 173 7.56 2.32 -7.03
C TYR A 173 6.05 2.40 -6.99
N ARG A 174 5.43 1.40 -6.36
CA ARG A 174 4.01 1.37 -6.06
C ARG A 174 3.78 0.79 -4.66
N ILE A 175 3.05 1.53 -3.83
CA ILE A 175 2.36 1.00 -2.66
C ILE A 175 0.87 1.15 -2.97
N ALA A 176 0.15 0.05 -3.12
CA ALA A 176 -1.28 0.06 -3.39
C ALA A 176 -2.03 -0.62 -2.26
N LEU A 177 -3.16 -0.05 -1.84
CA LEU A 177 -4.05 -0.65 -0.86
C LEU A 177 -5.46 -0.71 -1.43
N GLU A 178 -5.99 -1.93 -1.49
CA GLU A 178 -7.38 -2.21 -1.80
C GLU A 178 -8.08 -2.77 -0.56
N ALA A 179 -9.38 -2.51 -0.43
CA ALA A 179 -10.15 -3.00 0.69
C ALA A 179 -11.61 -3.29 0.34
N VAL A 180 -12.19 -4.33 0.95
CA VAL A 180 -13.63 -4.68 0.93
C VAL A 180 -14.12 -5.08 2.32
N PRO A 181 -15.40 -4.85 2.68
CA PRO A 181 -15.98 -5.38 3.91
C PRO A 181 -16.15 -6.91 3.82
N VAL A 182 -15.82 -7.64 4.89
CA VAL A 182 -16.03 -9.11 5.03
C VAL A 182 -16.82 -9.46 6.30
N GLY A 183 -17.72 -8.55 6.67
CA GLY A 183 -18.55 -8.59 7.86
C GLY A 183 -18.79 -7.18 8.42
N ALA A 184 -19.58 -7.08 9.49
CA ALA A 184 -19.94 -5.77 10.07
C ALA A 184 -18.74 -5.02 10.69
N SER A 185 -17.77 -5.75 11.22
CA SER A 185 -16.62 -5.19 11.97
C SER A 185 -15.27 -5.57 11.39
N ARG A 186 -15.23 -6.14 10.17
CA ARG A 186 -14.01 -6.65 9.57
C ARG A 186 -13.86 -6.18 8.14
N THR A 187 -12.62 -5.90 7.75
CA THR A 187 -12.24 -5.47 6.42
C THR A 187 -11.16 -6.41 5.89
N PHE A 188 -11.29 -6.84 4.65
CA PHE A 188 -10.24 -7.56 3.95
C PHE A 188 -9.42 -6.56 3.13
N LEU A 189 -8.12 -6.58 3.34
CA LEU A 189 -7.14 -5.70 2.72
C LEU A 189 -6.30 -6.48 1.72
N HIS A 190 -5.93 -5.83 0.62
CA HIS A 190 -4.83 -6.25 -0.22
C HIS A 190 -3.82 -5.10 -0.34
N LEU A 191 -2.62 -5.32 0.20
CA LEU A 191 -1.48 -4.42 0.09
C LEU A 191 -0.52 -4.95 -0.96
N THR A 192 -0.22 -4.14 -1.98
CA THR A 192 0.89 -4.38 -2.91
C THR A 192 2.06 -3.44 -2.56
N TYR A 193 3.27 -3.97 -2.50
CA TYR A 193 4.51 -3.21 -2.56
C TYR A 193 5.38 -3.71 -3.70
N SER A 194 5.67 -2.84 -4.67
CA SER A 194 6.48 -3.19 -5.84
C SER A 194 7.42 -2.08 -6.25
N TYR A 195 8.52 -2.47 -6.88
CA TYR A 195 9.44 -1.55 -7.55
C TYR A 195 10.25 -2.28 -8.62
N GLY A 196 10.66 -1.53 -9.63
CA GLY A 196 11.58 -1.94 -10.67
C GLY A 196 13.03 -1.62 -10.34
N PHE A 197 13.96 -2.27 -11.04
CA PHE A 197 15.37 -1.93 -11.04
C PHE A 197 15.97 -2.06 -12.44
N GLY A 198 16.89 -1.15 -12.78
CA GLY A 198 17.70 -1.24 -13.99
C GLY A 198 18.91 -2.15 -13.83
N ALA A 199 19.76 -2.25 -14.86
CA ALA A 199 21.00 -3.02 -14.81
C ALA A 199 21.93 -2.57 -13.66
N VAL A 200 22.03 -1.25 -13.42
CA VAL A 200 22.79 -0.67 -12.30
C VAL A 200 22.20 -1.08 -10.95
N GLY A 201 20.88 -0.96 -10.79
CA GLY A 201 20.17 -1.39 -9.57
C GLY A 201 20.35 -2.88 -9.28
N ARG A 202 20.31 -3.73 -10.32
CA ARG A 202 20.58 -5.17 -10.19
C ARG A 202 22.01 -5.45 -9.69
N MET A 203 23.00 -4.74 -10.21
CA MET A 203 24.39 -4.89 -9.74
C MET A 203 24.55 -4.43 -8.29
N ALA A 204 24.04 -3.23 -7.95
CA ALA A 204 24.08 -2.70 -6.60
C ALA A 204 23.42 -3.66 -5.59
N MET A 205 22.30 -4.27 -5.99
CA MET A 205 21.58 -5.23 -5.17
C MET A 205 22.37 -6.53 -4.96
N LYS A 206 23.05 -7.05 -5.99
CA LYS A 206 23.96 -8.20 -5.84
C LYS A 206 25.08 -7.90 -4.84
N THR A 207 25.70 -6.72 -4.94
CA THR A 207 26.77 -6.30 -4.01
C THR A 207 26.27 -6.16 -2.58
N TYR A 208 25.08 -5.59 -2.37
CA TYR A 208 24.46 -5.47 -1.04
C TYR A 208 24.19 -6.85 -0.42
N LEU A 209 23.65 -7.78 -1.20
CA LEU A 209 23.36 -9.14 -0.75
C LEU A 209 24.61 -9.98 -0.50
N ALA A 210 25.71 -9.69 -1.18
CA ALA A 210 27.01 -10.30 -0.92
C ALA A 210 27.68 -9.78 0.36
N THR A 211 27.09 -8.78 1.03
CA THR A 211 27.65 -8.13 2.22
C THR A 211 26.63 -8.10 3.36
N VAL A 212 26.09 -6.93 3.70
CA VAL A 212 25.25 -6.69 4.90
C VAL A 212 23.85 -7.31 4.77
N GLY A 213 23.44 -7.69 3.56
CA GLY A 213 22.15 -8.31 3.29
C GLY A 213 22.14 -9.84 3.27
N SER A 214 23.30 -10.51 3.40
CA SER A 214 23.43 -11.97 3.16
C SER A 214 22.53 -12.80 4.06
N ASP A 215 22.43 -12.39 5.32
CA ASP A 215 21.75 -13.16 6.38
C ASP A 215 20.27 -12.76 6.51
N LYS A 216 19.81 -11.83 5.66
CA LYS A 216 18.45 -11.31 5.72
C LYS A 216 17.51 -12.21 4.95
N VAL A 217 16.57 -12.80 5.68
CA VAL A 217 15.54 -13.69 5.15
C VAL A 217 14.15 -13.08 5.20
N GLY A 218 13.30 -13.51 4.27
CA GLY A 218 11.87 -13.23 4.22
C GLY A 218 11.05 -14.24 5.04
N PHE A 219 9.80 -14.41 4.64
CA PHE A 219 8.79 -15.25 5.29
C PHE A 219 8.44 -16.49 4.47
N THR A 220 8.67 -16.49 3.16
CA THR A 220 8.43 -17.66 2.32
C THR A 220 9.47 -18.74 2.62
N VAL A 221 9.01 -19.96 2.89
CA VAL A 221 9.86 -21.14 3.07
C VAL A 221 10.47 -21.54 1.71
N ALA A 222 11.77 -21.77 1.69
CA ALA A 222 12.50 -22.21 0.50
C ALA A 222 12.12 -23.65 0.13
N ASN A 223 12.09 -23.93 -1.18
CA ASN A 223 11.80 -25.27 -1.69
C ASN A 223 12.78 -26.31 -1.10
N GLY A 224 12.25 -27.43 -0.62
CA GLY A 224 13.05 -28.53 -0.06
C GLY A 224 13.43 -28.36 1.41
N ALA A 225 13.01 -27.28 2.08
CA ALA A 225 13.15 -27.15 3.52
C ALA A 225 12.24 -28.15 4.26
N SER A 226 12.79 -28.82 5.27
CA SER A 226 11.99 -29.69 6.15
C SER A 226 11.07 -28.85 7.05
N ALA A 227 9.89 -29.39 7.40
CA ALA A 227 8.98 -28.74 8.34
C ALA A 227 9.59 -28.51 9.73
N ALA A 228 10.63 -29.29 10.11
CA ALA A 228 11.29 -29.20 11.41
C ALA A 228 12.24 -27.99 11.53
N GLN A 229 12.79 -27.51 10.42
CA GLN A 229 13.59 -26.28 10.36
C GLN A 229 13.34 -25.57 9.03
N PRO A 230 12.36 -24.65 8.97
CA PRO A 230 12.08 -23.90 7.76
C PRO A 230 13.27 -23.00 7.43
N GLN A 231 13.89 -23.24 6.28
CA GLN A 231 14.82 -22.30 5.69
C GLN A 231 14.01 -21.28 4.89
N TYR A 232 14.11 -20.01 5.24
CA TYR A 232 13.38 -18.93 4.57
C TYR A 232 14.18 -18.40 3.38
N ILE A 233 13.48 -17.89 2.36
CA ILE A 233 14.12 -17.30 1.20
C ILE A 233 14.91 -16.04 1.61
N GLY A 234 16.16 -15.96 1.14
CA GLY A 234 16.99 -14.76 1.28
C GLY A 234 16.93 -13.87 0.04
N GLY A 235 18.00 -13.11 -0.17
CA GLY A 235 18.16 -12.34 -1.40
C GLY A 235 17.16 -11.20 -1.56
N VAL A 236 16.96 -10.76 -2.80
CA VAL A 236 16.13 -9.59 -3.12
C VAL A 236 14.67 -9.80 -2.76
N ARG A 237 14.18 -11.03 -2.98
CA ARG A 237 12.83 -11.44 -2.63
C ARG A 237 12.64 -11.48 -1.12
N GLY A 238 13.61 -11.98 -0.35
CA GLY A 238 13.60 -11.88 1.11
C GLY A 238 13.55 -10.44 1.62
N LEU A 239 14.36 -9.54 1.06
CA LEU A 239 14.34 -8.10 1.41
C LEU A 239 12.98 -7.45 1.10
N LEU A 240 12.37 -7.81 -0.03
CA LEU A 240 11.05 -7.34 -0.43
C LEU A 240 9.97 -7.77 0.55
N GLU A 241 9.93 -9.05 0.94
CA GLU A 241 8.93 -9.58 1.87
C GLU A 241 8.98 -8.89 3.23
N ARG A 242 10.19 -8.61 3.72
CA ARG A 242 10.40 -7.87 4.98
C ARG A 242 9.79 -6.48 4.92
N ASN A 243 10.00 -5.74 3.83
CA ASN A 243 9.42 -4.40 3.67
C ASN A 243 7.90 -4.46 3.46
N THR A 244 7.41 -5.43 2.68
CA THR A 244 5.96 -5.64 2.47
C THR A 244 5.25 -5.87 3.80
N MET A 245 5.79 -6.75 4.65
CA MET A 245 5.27 -6.99 6.01
C MET A 245 5.34 -5.74 6.88
N ARG A 246 6.46 -5.00 6.88
CA ARG A 246 6.57 -3.76 7.67
C ARG A 246 5.55 -2.69 7.28
N TYR A 247 5.23 -2.56 5.99
CA TYR A 247 4.17 -1.64 5.52
C TYR A 247 2.79 -2.10 5.98
N TYR A 248 2.49 -3.41 5.89
CA TYR A 248 1.24 -3.94 6.44
C TYR A 248 1.12 -3.68 7.94
N LEU A 249 2.15 -4.00 8.73
CA LEU A 249 2.16 -3.76 10.17
C LEU A 249 2.03 -2.27 10.52
N ALA A 250 2.54 -1.37 9.67
CA ALA A 250 2.33 0.07 9.82
C ALA A 250 0.86 0.46 9.61
N ILE A 251 0.20 -0.10 8.59
CA ILE A 251 -1.23 0.14 8.34
C ILE A 251 -2.08 -0.39 9.51
N ASP A 252 -1.88 -1.65 9.91
CA ASP A 252 -2.61 -2.23 11.06
C ASP A 252 -2.36 -1.44 12.34
N THR A 253 -1.12 -1.06 12.62
CA THR A 253 -0.78 -0.25 13.80
C THR A 253 -1.47 1.11 13.78
N TYR A 254 -1.47 1.80 12.64
CA TYR A 254 -2.14 3.09 12.51
C TYR A 254 -3.65 2.98 12.77
N LEU A 255 -4.31 1.97 12.19
CA LEU A 255 -5.74 1.70 12.39
C LEU A 255 -6.04 1.34 13.86
N ALA A 256 -5.19 0.54 14.50
CA ALA A 256 -5.33 0.13 15.89
C ALA A 256 -5.15 1.28 16.91
N THR A 257 -4.57 2.41 16.48
CA THR A 257 -4.09 3.47 17.38
C THR A 257 -4.61 4.85 16.98
N LEU A 258 -5.73 4.90 16.28
CA LEU A 258 -6.35 6.16 15.84
C LEU A 258 -6.67 7.10 17.02
N ASP A 259 -7.03 6.54 18.17
CA ASP A 259 -7.37 7.23 19.43
C ASP A 259 -6.21 7.27 20.44
N LYS A 260 -5.04 6.72 20.09
CA LYS A 260 -3.91 6.60 21.01
C LYS A 260 -2.86 7.69 20.77
N PRO A 261 -2.11 8.07 21.81
CA PRO A 261 -0.99 8.99 21.66
C PRO A 261 0.15 8.36 20.84
N LEU A 262 1.04 9.22 20.34
CA LEU A 262 2.10 8.85 19.40
C LEU A 262 3.05 7.78 19.97
N ASP A 263 3.45 7.92 21.23
CA ASP A 263 4.34 6.98 21.93
C ASP A 263 3.77 5.57 21.93
N GLN A 264 2.47 5.41 22.20
CA GLN A 264 1.79 4.11 22.13
C GLN A 264 1.73 3.57 20.69
N ARG A 265 1.53 4.43 19.69
CA ARG A 265 1.56 4.03 18.28
C ARG A 265 2.94 3.52 17.86
N LEU A 266 4.00 4.22 18.22
CA LEU A 266 5.38 3.83 17.93
C LEU A 266 5.72 2.50 18.65
N ALA A 267 5.40 2.40 19.93
CA ALA A 267 5.57 1.17 20.70
C ALA A 267 4.87 -0.02 20.05
N ARG A 268 3.59 0.13 19.67
CA ARG A 268 2.82 -0.95 19.03
C ARG A 268 3.45 -1.41 17.72
N TRP A 269 3.92 -0.50 16.87
CA TRP A 269 4.55 -0.89 15.60
C TRP A 269 5.81 -1.72 15.85
N PHE A 270 6.66 -1.27 16.79
CA PHE A 270 7.86 -2.00 17.17
C PHE A 270 7.52 -3.38 17.72
N ASP A 271 6.61 -3.45 18.69
CA ASP A 271 6.22 -4.72 19.32
C ASP A 271 5.60 -5.68 18.27
N ALA A 272 4.94 -5.16 17.22
CA ALA A 272 4.43 -5.96 16.11
C ALA A 272 5.54 -6.50 15.19
N THR A 273 6.62 -5.75 14.94
CA THR A 273 7.77 -6.26 14.18
C THR A 273 8.55 -7.31 14.96
N GLU A 274 8.63 -7.18 16.28
CA GLU A 274 9.33 -8.12 17.16
C GLU A 274 8.60 -9.46 17.34
N GLN A 275 7.37 -9.61 16.83
CA GLN A 275 6.75 -10.94 16.68
C GLN A 275 7.42 -11.79 15.61
N TYR A 276 8.22 -11.18 14.74
CA TYR A 276 8.96 -11.84 13.66
C TYR A 276 10.45 -11.49 13.73
N PRO A 277 11.15 -11.76 14.85
CA PRO A 277 12.46 -11.19 15.10
C PRO A 277 13.52 -11.70 14.10
N GLN A 278 13.42 -12.96 13.66
CA GLN A 278 14.33 -13.50 12.63
C GLN A 278 14.26 -12.71 11.32
N GLN A 279 13.06 -12.27 10.93
CA GLN A 279 12.83 -11.53 9.69
C GLN A 279 12.97 -10.02 9.90
N LEU A 280 12.39 -9.45 10.95
CA LEU A 280 12.12 -8.02 11.03
C LEU A 280 12.95 -7.25 12.05
N HIS A 281 13.57 -7.91 13.04
CA HIS A 281 14.40 -7.24 14.03
C HIS A 281 15.59 -6.53 13.35
N GLU A 282 15.86 -5.30 13.77
CA GLU A 282 16.93 -4.48 13.20
C GLU A 282 17.62 -3.55 14.20
N VAL A 283 16.90 -3.10 15.22
CA VAL A 283 17.36 -2.12 16.21
C VAL A 283 16.70 -2.38 17.56
N GLU A 284 17.37 -1.95 18.62
CA GLU A 284 16.82 -2.01 19.98
C GLU A 284 15.61 -1.07 20.16
N ARG A 285 14.69 -1.48 21.04
CA ARG A 285 13.42 -0.75 21.29
C ARG A 285 13.64 0.71 21.63
N GLY A 286 14.55 1.00 22.56
CA GLY A 286 14.86 2.37 22.99
C GLY A 286 15.38 3.23 21.83
N ALA A 287 16.26 2.66 21.00
CA ALA A 287 16.82 3.35 19.85
C ALA A 287 15.74 3.66 18.79
N TYR A 288 14.83 2.72 18.53
CA TYR A 288 13.68 2.96 17.65
C TYR A 288 12.79 4.08 18.17
N LEU A 289 12.32 3.98 19.43
CA LEU A 289 11.36 4.93 19.99
C LEU A 289 11.93 6.35 20.05
N GLN A 290 13.19 6.49 20.47
CA GLN A 290 13.86 7.79 20.52
C GLN A 290 13.98 8.41 19.13
N MET A 291 14.51 7.65 18.16
CA MET A 291 14.67 8.10 16.78
C MET A 291 13.32 8.53 16.19
N LYS A 292 12.28 7.71 16.35
CA LYS A 292 10.97 8.00 15.77
C LYS A 292 10.26 9.18 16.43
N ALA A 293 10.40 9.38 17.73
CA ALA A 293 9.84 10.54 18.41
C ALA A 293 10.40 11.85 17.84
N GLN A 294 11.71 11.93 17.63
CA GLN A 294 12.37 13.09 17.03
C GLN A 294 11.97 13.31 15.56
N GLU A 295 11.88 12.23 14.78
CA GLU A 295 11.47 12.31 13.37
C GLU A 295 10.01 12.79 13.22
N VAL A 296 9.11 12.36 14.11
CA VAL A 296 7.72 12.83 14.11
C VAL A 296 7.61 14.27 14.62
N GLN A 297 8.36 14.65 15.66
CA GLN A 297 8.41 16.04 16.12
C GLN A 297 8.85 16.98 14.98
N ARG A 298 9.83 16.56 14.18
CA ARG A 298 10.28 17.29 13.00
C ARG A 298 9.20 17.42 11.93
N GLN A 299 8.43 16.35 11.66
CA GLN A 299 7.29 16.41 10.73
C GLN A 299 6.21 17.40 11.19
N GLN A 300 5.97 17.50 12.49
CA GLN A 300 4.97 18.40 13.05
C GLN A 300 5.42 19.86 13.05
N ALA A 301 6.72 20.12 13.26
CA ALA A 301 7.28 21.47 13.25
C ALA A 301 7.40 22.08 11.84
N ALA A 302 7.34 21.25 10.80
CA ALA A 302 7.35 21.69 9.40
C ALA A 302 5.94 21.96 8.83
N ARG A 303 4.92 21.97 9.69
CA ARG A 303 3.53 22.33 9.34
C ARG A 303 3.33 23.84 9.29
#